data_AF-A0A919TTF7-F1
#
_entry.id   AF-A0A919TTF7-F1
#
_cell.length_a   1.000
_cell.length_b   1.000
_cell.length_c   1.000
_cell.angle_alpha   90.00
_cell.angle_beta   90.00
_cell.angle_gamma   90.00
#
_symmetry.space_group_name_H-M   'P 1'
#
loop_
_entity.id
_entity.type
_entity.pdbx_description
1 polymer ?
#
loop_
_entity_poly.entity_id
_entity_poly.type
_entity_poly.pdbx_seq_one_letter_code
_entity_poly.pdbx_strand_id
1 'polypeptide(L)'
;MAKYEVNEAALQRARQLIASKQYVLDSDWGGVQPRADAENAFLDKHSWEEYASWHLGLTDGAADETKARYAFAYGDLRRLHRSGLIACVYRAAEWRHKAIELAAHNLLQELDAAAGIK
;
A
#
# COMPACT_ATOMS: atom_id res chain seq x y z
N MET A 1 8.63 7.45 17.77
CA MET A 1 7.62 6.98 16.81
C MET A 1 8.16 7.27 15.42
N ALA A 2 8.08 6.31 14.48
CA ALA A 2 8.49 6.56 13.11
C ALA A 2 7.66 7.73 12.52
N LYS A 3 8.23 8.50 11.60
CA LYS A 3 7.51 9.53 10.84
C LYS A 3 7.40 9.04 9.39
N TYR A 4 6.28 9.32 8.77
CA TYR A 4 6.02 8.91 7.39
C TYR A 4 5.54 10.09 6.57
N GLU A 5 6.06 10.18 5.36
CA GLU A 5 5.52 11.03 4.30
C GLU A 5 4.62 10.19 3.38
N VAL A 6 3.60 10.83 2.80
CA VAL A 6 2.72 10.16 1.84
C VAL A 6 3.50 9.91 0.54
N ASN A 7 3.45 8.68 0.05
CA ASN A 7 4.04 8.32 -1.23
C ASN A 7 3.05 8.58 -2.38
N GLU A 8 3.22 9.71 -3.07
CA GLU A 8 2.36 10.07 -4.20
C GLU A 8 2.40 9.05 -5.35
N ALA A 9 3.55 8.41 -5.60
CA ALA A 9 3.67 7.37 -6.62
C ALA A 9 2.81 6.16 -6.29
N ALA A 10 2.70 5.82 -4.99
CA ALA A 10 1.84 4.75 -4.53
C ALA A 10 0.35 5.08 -4.66
N LEU A 11 -0.05 6.33 -4.41
CA LEU A 11 -1.42 6.78 -4.67
C LEU A 11 -1.77 6.68 -6.14
N GLN A 12 -0.89 7.15 -7.02
CA GLN A 12 -1.11 7.08 -8.47
C GLN A 12 -1.27 5.63 -8.93
N ARG A 13 -0.39 4.73 -8.48
CA ARG A 13 -0.49 3.30 -8.81
C ARG A 13 -1.77 2.67 -8.29
N ALA A 14 -2.15 2.92 -7.04
CA ALA A 14 -3.38 2.37 -6.47
C ALA A 14 -4.60 2.78 -7.30
N ARG A 15 -4.69 4.05 -7.72
CA ARG A 15 -5.78 4.53 -8.60
C ARG A 15 -5.76 3.87 -9.97
N GLN A 16 -4.59 3.67 -10.57
CA GLN A 16 -4.47 2.95 -11.84
C GLN A 16 -4.94 1.49 -11.72
N LEU A 17 -4.61 0.81 -10.61
CA LEU A 17 -5.08 -0.55 -10.33
C LEU A 17 -6.61 -0.60 -10.11
N ILE A 18 -7.18 0.38 -9.41
CA ILE A 18 -8.63 0.52 -9.24
C ILE A 18 -9.31 0.70 -10.60
N ALA A 19 -8.84 1.64 -11.41
CA ALA A 19 -9.41 1.96 -12.71
C ALA A 19 -9.34 0.78 -13.70
N SER A 20 -8.25 0.00 -13.64
CA SER A 20 -8.05 -1.19 -14.47
C SER A 20 -8.65 -2.48 -13.87
N LYS A 21 -9.39 -2.37 -12.76
CA LYS A 21 -10.01 -3.51 -12.04
C LYS A 21 -9.01 -4.57 -11.57
N GLN A 22 -7.77 -4.18 -11.30
CA GLN A 22 -6.72 -5.04 -10.78
C GLN A 22 -6.74 -5.07 -9.25
N TYR A 23 -7.85 -5.53 -8.68
CA TYR A 23 -8.05 -5.59 -7.24
C TYR A 23 -8.69 -6.90 -6.76
N VAL A 24 -8.54 -7.17 -5.46
CA VAL A 24 -9.16 -8.28 -4.74
C VAL A 24 -9.99 -7.69 -3.60
N LEU A 25 -11.30 -7.99 -3.59
CA LEU A 25 -12.25 -7.45 -2.61
C LEU A 25 -12.35 -8.32 -1.35
N ASP A 26 -12.18 -9.63 -1.49
CA ASP A 26 -12.26 -10.61 -0.41
C ASP A 26 -10.92 -11.33 -0.23
N SER A 27 -10.23 -11.03 0.87
CA SER A 27 -8.94 -11.65 1.24
C SER A 27 -8.59 -11.34 2.69
N ASP A 28 -7.89 -12.26 3.36
CA ASP A 28 -7.25 -12.02 4.65
C ASP A 28 -5.87 -11.37 4.46
N TRP A 29 -5.73 -10.11 4.90
CA TRP A 29 -4.49 -9.36 4.76
C TRP A 29 -3.30 -10.05 5.41
N GLY A 30 -3.48 -10.69 6.58
CA GLY A 30 -2.39 -11.39 7.27
C GLY A 30 -1.83 -12.59 6.48
N GLY A 31 -2.67 -13.19 5.63
CA GLY A 31 -2.31 -14.29 4.74
C GLY A 31 -1.69 -13.84 3.41
N VAL A 32 -2.12 -12.70 2.85
CA VAL A 32 -1.74 -12.26 1.48
C VAL A 32 -0.74 -11.12 1.44
N GLN A 33 -0.48 -10.42 2.55
CA GLN A 33 0.53 -9.37 2.56
C GLN A 33 1.90 -9.95 2.14
N PRO A 34 2.69 -9.21 1.34
CA PRO A 34 4.02 -9.66 0.96
C PRO A 34 4.87 -9.99 2.19
N ARG A 35 5.62 -11.08 2.09
CA ARG A 35 6.66 -11.46 3.06
C ARG A 35 8.03 -11.36 2.41
N ALA A 36 9.07 -11.50 3.22
CA ALA A 36 10.46 -11.34 2.78
C ALA A 36 10.79 -12.04 1.45
N ASP A 37 10.38 -13.30 1.28
CA ASP A 37 10.64 -14.07 0.06
C ASP A 37 9.95 -13.49 -1.18
N ALA A 38 8.68 -13.07 -1.06
CA ALA A 38 7.92 -12.48 -2.16
C ALA A 38 8.45 -11.10 -2.53
N GLU A 39 8.82 -10.29 -1.53
CA GLU A 39 9.46 -8.99 -1.75
C GLU A 39 10.84 -9.13 -2.40
N ASN A 40 11.65 -10.12 -1.98
CA ASN A 40 12.96 -10.39 -2.59
C ASN A 40 12.79 -10.83 -4.04
N ALA A 41 11.91 -11.80 -4.29
CA ALA A 41 11.63 -12.28 -5.64
C ALA A 41 11.08 -11.20 -6.57
N PHE A 42 10.38 -10.19 -6.02
CA PHE A 42 9.94 -9.01 -6.75
C PHE A 42 11.14 -8.12 -7.10
N LEU A 43 11.97 -7.76 -6.11
CA LEU A 43 13.15 -6.90 -6.30
C LEU A 43 14.23 -7.54 -7.20
N ASP A 44 14.27 -8.87 -7.33
CA ASP A 44 15.13 -9.55 -8.31
C ASP A 44 14.77 -9.22 -9.78
N LYS A 45 13.55 -8.75 -10.03
CA LYS A 45 12.99 -8.56 -11.38
C LYS A 45 12.48 -7.13 -11.63
N HIS A 46 12.37 -6.33 -10.60
CA HIS A 46 11.73 -5.02 -10.61
C HIS A 46 12.58 -3.99 -9.87
N SER A 47 12.43 -2.72 -10.23
CA SER A 47 13.17 -1.64 -9.58
C SER A 47 12.65 -1.33 -8.17
N TRP A 48 13.47 -0.62 -7.39
CA TRP A 48 13.03 -0.05 -6.12
C TRP A 48 11.88 0.95 -6.27
N GLU A 49 11.78 1.66 -7.40
CA GLU A 49 10.66 2.55 -7.70
C GLU A 49 9.35 1.76 -7.88
N GLU A 50 9.39 0.63 -8.59
CA GLU A 50 8.25 -0.27 -8.72
C GLU A 50 7.86 -0.84 -7.36
N TYR A 51 8.82 -1.22 -6.53
CA TYR A 51 8.57 -1.68 -5.16
C TYR A 51 7.96 -0.57 -4.28
N ALA A 52 8.53 0.63 -4.32
CA ALA A 52 8.07 1.79 -3.57
C ALA A 52 6.60 2.11 -3.88
N SER A 53 6.19 1.99 -5.15
CA SER A 53 4.82 2.28 -5.58
C SER A 53 3.74 1.38 -4.94
N TRP A 54 4.12 0.30 -4.25
CA TRP A 54 3.21 -0.55 -3.48
C TRP A 54 2.99 -0.11 -2.02
N HIS A 55 3.64 0.96 -1.58
CA HIS A 55 3.73 1.36 -0.17
C HIS A 55 3.30 2.82 0.01
N LEU A 56 2.24 3.06 0.79
CA LEU A 56 1.67 4.41 0.96
C LEU A 56 2.53 5.36 1.79
N GLY A 57 3.46 4.84 2.60
CA GLY A 57 4.31 5.64 3.48
C GLY A 57 5.79 5.51 3.16
N LEU A 58 6.49 6.64 3.17
CA LEU A 58 7.95 6.73 3.13
C LEU A 58 8.48 7.05 4.53
N THR A 59 9.27 6.15 5.11
CA THR A 59 9.85 6.32 6.45
C THR A 59 10.92 7.40 6.45
N ASP A 60 10.72 8.46 7.23
CA ASP A 60 11.71 9.53 7.43
C ASP A 60 13.01 8.98 8.05
N GLY A 61 14.16 9.41 7.54
CA GLY A 61 15.50 8.99 8.00
C GLY A 61 15.95 7.59 7.57
N ALA A 62 15.13 6.81 6.88
CA ALA A 62 15.56 5.55 6.26
C ALA A 62 16.28 5.83 4.93
N ALA A 63 17.34 5.06 4.64
CA ALA A 63 18.03 5.16 3.36
C ALA A 63 17.11 4.72 2.21
N ASP A 64 17.16 5.44 1.09
CA ASP A 64 16.49 5.03 -0.14
C ASP A 64 16.99 3.65 -0.60
N GLU A 65 16.18 2.97 -1.41
CA GLU A 65 16.49 1.61 -1.90
C GLU A 65 16.73 0.59 -0.77
N THR A 66 16.02 0.77 0.35
CA THR A 66 15.95 -0.22 1.42
C THR A 66 14.49 -0.52 1.75
N LYS A 67 14.19 -1.77 2.13
CA LYS A 67 12.82 -2.15 2.52
C LYS A 67 12.29 -1.31 3.69
N ALA A 68 13.18 -0.89 4.61
CA ALA A 68 12.84 -0.05 5.75
C ALA A 68 12.33 1.35 5.36
N ARG A 69 12.63 1.82 4.14
CA ARG A 69 12.12 3.08 3.59
C ARG A 69 10.63 3.04 3.31
N TYR A 70 10.04 1.87 3.11
CA TYR A 70 8.69 1.72 2.57
C TYR A 70 7.76 1.05 3.58
N ALA A 71 6.63 1.69 3.88
CA ALA A 71 5.65 1.23 4.85
C ALA A 71 4.22 1.31 4.28
N PHE A 72 3.28 0.68 4.97
CA PHE A 72 1.85 0.66 4.56
C PHE A 72 1.64 0.07 3.17
N ALA A 73 2.06 -1.19 3.00
CA ALA A 73 1.75 -1.96 1.80
C ALA A 73 0.24 -2.18 1.66
N TYR A 74 -0.29 -2.01 0.44
CA TYR A 74 -1.73 -2.12 0.18
C TYR A 74 -2.10 -3.25 -0.81
N GLY A 75 -1.11 -3.97 -1.32
CA GLY A 75 -1.30 -5.05 -2.31
C GLY A 75 -0.30 -6.17 -2.17
N ASP A 76 -0.53 -7.27 -2.87
CA ASP A 76 0.30 -8.49 -2.87
C ASP A 76 1.50 -8.42 -3.85
N LEU A 77 1.95 -7.19 -4.17
CA LEU A 77 2.89 -6.88 -5.26
C LEU A 77 2.41 -7.25 -6.68
N ARG A 78 1.13 -7.61 -6.85
CA ARG A 78 0.52 -7.88 -8.16
C ARG A 78 -0.85 -7.24 -8.33
N ARG A 79 -1.71 -7.30 -7.31
CA ARG A 79 -3.05 -6.72 -7.26
C ARG A 79 -3.21 -5.87 -6.00
N LEU A 80 -4.10 -4.89 -6.07
CA LEU A 80 -4.52 -4.13 -4.91
C LEU A 80 -5.47 -4.98 -4.05
N HIS A 81 -5.34 -4.93 -2.72
CA HIS A 81 -6.24 -5.64 -1.81
C HIS A 81 -7.06 -4.65 -0.97
N ARG A 82 -8.39 -4.84 -0.96
CA ARG A 82 -9.28 -4.06 -0.09
C ARG A 82 -8.89 -4.19 1.39
N SER A 83 -8.57 -5.40 1.82
CA SER A 83 -8.09 -5.70 3.17
C SER A 83 -6.74 -5.03 3.48
N GLY A 84 -5.88 -4.85 2.47
CA GLY A 84 -4.61 -4.11 2.60
C GLY A 84 -4.84 -2.61 2.83
N LEU A 85 -5.76 -1.98 2.10
CA LEU A 85 -6.14 -0.58 2.36
C LEU A 85 -6.77 -0.40 3.75
N ILE A 86 -7.64 -1.31 4.19
CA ILE A 86 -8.22 -1.30 5.54
C ILE A 86 -7.12 -1.42 6.61
N ALA A 87 -6.16 -2.33 6.42
CA ALA A 87 -5.03 -2.48 7.33
C ALA A 87 -4.19 -1.20 7.41
N CYS A 88 -3.98 -0.51 6.27
CA CYS A 88 -3.30 0.78 6.23
C CYS A 88 -4.06 1.85 7.03
N VAL A 89 -5.38 1.98 6.85
CA VAL A 89 -6.21 2.92 7.63
C VAL A 89 -6.09 2.63 9.13
N TYR A 90 -6.28 1.38 9.53
CA TYR A 90 -6.25 0.97 10.94
C TYR A 90 -4.90 1.28 11.59
N ARG A 91 -3.79 0.85 10.97
CA ARG A 91 -2.44 1.06 11.51
C ARG A 91 -2.08 2.54 11.53
N ALA A 92 -2.41 3.29 10.49
CA ALA A 92 -2.12 4.71 10.45
C ALA A 92 -2.89 5.48 11.54
N ALA A 93 -4.16 5.14 11.78
CA ALA A 93 -4.96 5.71 12.85
C ALA A 93 -4.43 5.33 14.25
N GLU A 94 -4.09 4.05 14.46
CA GLU A 94 -3.53 3.53 15.72
C GLU A 94 -2.30 4.35 16.17
N TRP A 95 -1.42 4.66 15.23
CA TRP A 95 -0.19 5.41 15.47
C TRP A 95 -0.28 6.88 15.08
N ARG A 96 -1.49 7.44 14.89
CA ARG A 96 -1.72 8.88 14.65
C ARG A 96 -0.99 9.45 13.41
N HIS A 97 -0.78 8.65 12.38
CA HIS A 97 -0.23 9.07 11.08
C HIS A 97 -1.35 9.62 10.18
N LYS A 98 -1.87 10.81 10.50
CA LYS A 98 -3.12 11.32 9.93
C LYS A 98 -3.10 11.45 8.39
N ALA A 99 -1.97 11.85 7.81
CA ALA A 99 -1.86 11.98 6.35
C ALA A 99 -2.00 10.62 5.65
N ILE A 100 -1.32 9.58 6.17
CA ILE A 100 -1.40 8.20 5.66
C ILE A 100 -2.80 7.62 5.87
N GLU A 101 -3.40 7.86 7.03
CA GLU A 101 -4.76 7.42 7.37
C GLU A 101 -5.77 7.93 6.33
N LEU A 102 -5.75 9.24 6.06
CA LEU A 102 -6.66 9.86 5.10
C LEU A 102 -6.38 9.41 3.67
N ALA A 103 -5.12 9.26 3.28
CA ALA A 103 -4.75 8.77 1.96
C ALA A 103 -5.25 7.34 1.72
N ALA A 104 -5.03 6.43 2.68
CA ALA A 104 -5.52 5.06 2.63
C ALA A 104 -7.06 5.00 2.66
N HIS A 105 -7.70 5.85 3.47
CA HIS A 105 -9.16 5.92 3.56
C HIS A 105 -9.77 6.37 2.23
N ASN A 106 -9.23 7.42 1.60
CA ASN A 106 -9.72 7.90 0.32
C ASN A 106 -9.57 6.84 -0.77
N LEU A 107 -8.44 6.15 -0.85
CA LEU A 107 -8.26 5.04 -1.78
C LEU A 107 -9.26 3.89 -1.53
N LEU A 108 -9.58 3.61 -0.26
CA LEU A 108 -10.59 2.61 0.08
C LEU A 108 -11.98 3.04 -0.40
N GLN A 109 -12.34 4.31 -0.24
CA GLN A 109 -13.61 4.84 -0.77
C GLN A 109 -13.65 4.79 -2.31
N GLU A 110 -12.55 5.16 -2.97
CA GLU A 110 -12.43 5.08 -4.43
C GLU A 110 -12.58 3.63 -4.93
N LEU A 111 -11.96 2.66 -4.24
CA LEU A 111 -12.09 1.24 -4.55
C LEU A 111 -13.53 0.75 -4.36
N ASP A 112 -14.15 1.05 -3.21
CA ASP A 112 -15.50 0.58 -2.87
C ASP A 112 -16.52 1.13 -3.86
N ALA A 113 -16.40 2.41 -4.23
CA ALA A 113 -17.22 3.02 -5.28
C ALA A 113 -17.04 2.33 -6.64
N ALA A 114 -15.79 2.07 -7.05
CA ALA A 114 -15.49 1.38 -8.31
C ALA A 114 -15.96 -0.08 -8.34
N ALA A 115 -16.05 -0.72 -7.16
CA ALA A 115 -16.52 -2.09 -6.97
C ALA A 115 -18.04 -2.19 -6.74
N GLY A 116 -18.73 -1.07 -6.57
CA GLY A 116 -20.17 -1.04 -6.27
C GLY A 116 -20.52 -1.49 -4.84
N ILE A 117 -19.57 -1.40 -3.91
CA ILE A 117 -19.77 -1.63 -2.48
C ILE A 117 -20.39 -0.35 -1.89
N LYS A 118 -21.54 -0.47 -1.23
CA LYS A 118 -22.30 0.64 -0.64
C LYS A 118 -22.09 0.72 0.87
#